data_AF-A0A7W4GIX1-F1
#
_entry.id   AF-A0A7W4GIX1-F1
#
_cell.length_a   1.000
_cell.length_b   1.000
_cell.length_c   1.000
_cell.angle_alpha   90.00
_cell.angle_beta   90.00
_cell.angle_gamma   90.00
#
_symmetry.space_group_name_H-M   'P 1'
#
loop_
_entity.id
_entity.type
_entity.pdbx_description
1 polymer ?
#
loop_
_entity_poly.entity_id
_entity_poly.type
_entity_poly.pdbx_seq_one_letter_code
_entity_poly.pdbx_strand_id
1 'polypeptide(L)'
;PIGAVITFIALLTGAAWGKPIWGTWWVWDARLTSELVLLFLYLGVISLYASFEDKVLAARASGILAIVGVINIPIIKYSVDWWSSLHQPSTIRITEKSTMSTDMLYPLLINIVGFGMMIGAITLIRYRTEILARNGMRPWVRDLATAEEAK
;
A
#
# COMPACT_ATOMS: atom_id res chain seq x y z
N PRO A 1 4.26 7.44 0.66
CA PRO A 1 4.03 7.61 -0.80
C PRO A 1 3.81 6.29 -1.55
N ILE A 2 4.58 5.22 -1.29
CA ILE A 2 4.48 3.94 -2.02
C ILE A 2 3.04 3.39 -1.97
N GLY A 3 2.48 3.24 -0.75
CA GLY A 3 1.09 2.78 -0.58
C GLY A 3 0.07 3.63 -1.34
N ALA A 4 0.18 4.96 -1.27
CA ALA A 4 -0.70 5.88 -2.01
C ALA A 4 -0.70 5.61 -3.53
N VAL A 5 0.49 5.40 -4.11
CA VAL A 5 0.64 5.12 -5.54
C VAL A 5 0.03 3.77 -5.89
N ILE A 6 0.30 2.73 -5.10
CA ILE A 6 -0.26 1.40 -5.34
C ILE A 6 -1.79 1.40 -5.21
N THR A 7 -2.34 2.05 -4.19
CA THR A 7 -3.80 2.21 -4.01
C THR A 7 -4.41 3.00 -5.15
N PHE A 8 -3.79 4.09 -5.60
CA PHE A 8 -4.27 4.85 -6.76
C PHE A 8 -4.30 4.00 -8.03
N ILE A 9 -3.21 3.26 -8.31
CA ILE A 9 -3.15 2.32 -9.44
C ILE A 9 -4.26 1.27 -9.30
N ALA A 10 -4.43 0.67 -8.13
CA ALA A 10 -5.45 -0.35 -7.88
C ALA A 10 -6.87 0.19 -8.12
N LEU A 11 -7.19 1.39 -7.66
CA LEU A 11 -8.48 2.05 -7.91
C LEU A 11 -8.69 2.30 -9.41
N LEU A 12 -7.68 2.83 -10.10
CA LEU A 12 -7.78 3.18 -11.51
C LEU A 12 -7.91 1.93 -12.40
N THR A 13 -7.03 0.95 -12.21
CA THR A 13 -7.06 -0.31 -12.97
C THR A 13 -8.27 -1.16 -12.59
N GLY A 14 -8.70 -1.11 -11.33
CA GLY A 14 -9.90 -1.80 -10.85
C GLY A 14 -11.16 -1.23 -11.48
N ALA A 15 -11.30 0.09 -11.56
CA ALA A 15 -12.42 0.75 -12.26
C ALA A 15 -12.44 0.39 -13.76
N ALA A 16 -11.26 0.39 -14.41
CA ALA A 16 -11.14 0.01 -15.81
C ALA A 16 -11.53 -1.46 -16.08
N TRP A 17 -11.17 -2.36 -15.16
CA TRP A 17 -11.57 -3.76 -15.22
C TRP A 17 -13.06 -3.96 -14.86
N GLY A 18 -13.61 -3.15 -13.95
CA GLY A 18 -15.02 -3.22 -13.56
C GLY A 18 -15.99 -2.92 -14.71
N LYS A 19 -15.60 -2.03 -15.64
CA LYS A 19 -16.46 -1.66 -16.78
C LYS A 19 -16.89 -2.85 -17.65
N PRO A 20 -15.98 -3.70 -18.18
CA PRO A 20 -16.37 -4.86 -18.97
C PRO A 20 -17.01 -5.99 -18.15
N ILE A 21 -16.68 -6.12 -16.85
CA ILE A 21 -17.12 -7.28 -16.04
C ILE A 21 -18.47 -7.04 -15.35
N TRP A 22 -18.72 -5.82 -14.88
CA TRP A 22 -19.92 -5.45 -14.13
C TRP A 22 -20.74 -4.34 -14.79
N GLY A 23 -20.32 -3.85 -15.95
CA GLY A 23 -21.03 -2.81 -16.71
C GLY A 23 -20.83 -1.38 -16.21
N THR A 24 -20.11 -1.18 -15.10
CA THR A 24 -19.89 0.13 -14.47
C THR A 24 -18.42 0.35 -14.07
N TRP A 25 -17.98 1.61 -14.11
CA TRP A 25 -16.63 2.01 -13.67
C TRP A 25 -16.52 2.12 -12.14
N TRP A 26 -17.64 2.41 -11.48
CA TRP A 26 -17.68 2.66 -10.05
C TRP A 26 -19.04 2.32 -9.46
N VAL A 27 -19.03 1.81 -8.23
CA VAL A 27 -20.19 1.74 -7.36
C VAL A 27 -19.79 2.22 -5.97
N TRP A 28 -20.71 2.87 -5.28
CA TRP A 28 -20.51 3.34 -3.91
C TRP A 28 -20.75 2.23 -2.89
N ASP A 29 -20.07 1.09 -3.07
CA ASP A 29 -20.14 -0.03 -2.14
C ASP A 29 -19.11 0.11 -1.01
N ALA A 30 -19.22 -0.76 0.00
CA ALA A 30 -18.34 -0.71 1.17
C ALA A 30 -16.87 -0.93 0.80
N ARG A 31 -16.57 -1.76 -0.21
CA ARG A 31 -15.19 -2.09 -0.61
C ARG A 31 -14.52 -0.95 -1.35
N LEU A 32 -15.11 -0.47 -2.43
CA LEU A 32 -14.54 0.61 -3.25
C LEU A 32 -14.45 1.91 -2.46
N THR A 33 -15.48 2.20 -1.65
CA THR A 33 -15.47 3.39 -0.80
C THR A 33 -14.37 3.31 0.25
N SER A 34 -14.18 2.16 0.92
CA SER A 34 -13.11 2.02 1.92
C SER A 34 -11.70 2.01 1.30
N GLU A 35 -11.53 1.50 0.07
CA GLU A 35 -10.27 1.63 -0.67
C GLU A 35 -9.99 3.09 -1.08
N LEU A 36 -11.00 3.86 -1.48
CA LEU A 36 -10.86 5.30 -1.73
C LEU A 36 -10.51 6.06 -0.45
N VAL A 37 -11.14 5.72 0.67
CA VAL A 37 -10.77 6.26 2.00
C VAL A 37 -9.32 5.90 2.34
N LEU A 38 -8.84 4.71 1.99
CA LEU A 38 -7.43 4.35 2.17
C LEU A 38 -6.49 5.27 1.38
N LEU A 39 -6.84 5.62 0.13
CA LEU A 39 -6.08 6.59 -0.65
C LEU A 39 -6.00 7.94 0.07
N PHE A 40 -7.13 8.44 0.57
CA PHE A 40 -7.16 9.70 1.31
C PHE A 40 -6.43 9.63 2.65
N LEU A 41 -6.46 8.51 3.35
CA LEU A 41 -5.64 8.29 4.56
C LEU A 41 -4.15 8.36 4.22
N TYR A 42 -3.70 7.75 3.12
CA TYR A 42 -2.32 7.87 2.69
C TYR A 42 -1.93 9.31 2.34
N LEU A 43 -2.78 10.02 1.60
CA LEU A 43 -2.54 11.43 1.27
C LEU A 43 -2.54 12.30 2.52
N GLY A 44 -3.43 12.02 3.48
CA GLY A 44 -3.47 12.69 4.78
C GLY A 44 -2.21 12.48 5.61
N VAL A 45 -1.67 11.26 5.65
CA VAL A 45 -0.38 10.98 6.33
C VAL A 45 0.76 11.73 5.65
N ILE A 46 0.80 11.76 4.31
CA ILE A 46 1.85 12.46 3.57
C ILE A 46 1.76 13.97 3.76
N SER A 47 0.56 14.55 3.65
CA SER A 47 0.34 15.99 3.81
C SER A 47 0.60 16.44 5.24
N LEU A 48 0.16 15.65 6.23
CA LEU A 48 0.42 15.93 7.65
C LEU A 48 1.91 15.89 7.96
N TYR A 49 2.67 14.94 7.41
CA TYR A 49 4.13 14.91 7.61
C TYR A 49 4.81 16.13 6.95
N ALA A 50 4.28 16.59 5.81
CA ALA A 50 4.83 17.72 5.07
C ALA A 50 4.49 19.09 5.73
N SER A 51 3.38 19.19 6.48
CA SER A 51 2.91 20.46 7.03
C SER A 51 3.69 20.97 8.25
N PHE A 52 4.53 20.13 8.87
CA PHE A 52 5.35 20.50 10.02
C PHE A 52 6.81 20.73 9.63
N GLU A 53 7.40 21.80 10.18
CA GLU A 53 8.84 22.05 10.12
C GLU A 53 9.61 21.08 11.03
N ASP A 54 9.17 20.93 12.29
CA ASP A 54 9.71 19.95 13.21
C ASP A 54 9.36 18.52 12.76
N LYS A 55 10.36 17.82 12.21
CA LYS A 55 10.20 16.46 11.69
C LYS A 55 9.97 15.39 12.75
N VAL A 56 10.34 15.64 14.00
CA VAL A 56 10.05 14.72 15.11
C VAL A 56 8.57 14.80 15.47
N LEU A 57 8.03 16.02 15.59
CA LEU A 57 6.61 16.25 15.80
C LEU A 57 5.79 15.72 14.61
N ALA A 58 6.21 16.05 13.38
CA ALA A 58 5.59 15.56 12.15
C ALA A 58 5.47 14.03 12.12
N ALA A 59 6.56 13.33 12.47
CA ALA A 59 6.61 11.88 12.49
C ALA A 59 5.66 11.29 13.54
N ARG A 60 5.57 11.89 14.73
CA ARG A 60 4.64 11.44 15.78
C ARG A 60 3.19 11.62 15.35
N ALA A 61 2.81 12.80 14.89
CA ALA A 61 1.45 13.09 14.45
C ALA A 61 1.02 12.19 13.28
N SER A 62 1.89 12.07 12.27
CA SER A 62 1.66 11.20 11.11
C SER A 62 1.61 9.72 11.48
N GLY A 63 2.41 9.31 12.45
CA GLY A 63 2.41 7.94 12.98
C GLY A 63 1.09 7.59 13.68
N ILE A 64 0.55 8.51 14.49
CA ILE A 64 -0.77 8.33 15.12
C ILE A 64 -1.86 8.18 14.06
N LEU A 65 -1.88 9.08 13.07
CA LEU A 65 -2.85 9.00 11.96
C LEU A 65 -2.73 7.68 11.20
N ALA A 66 -1.51 7.21 10.93
CA ALA A 66 -1.28 5.94 10.26
C ALA A 66 -1.79 4.75 11.08
N ILE A 67 -1.54 4.71 12.39
CA ILE A 67 -2.02 3.65 13.30
C ILE A 67 -3.55 3.62 13.32
N VAL A 68 -4.20 4.78 13.47
CA VAL A 68 -5.68 4.85 13.41
C VAL A 68 -6.18 4.39 12.05
N GLY A 69 -5.51 4.79 10.97
CA GLY A 69 -5.84 4.36 9.61
C GLY A 69 -5.76 2.85 9.37
N VAL A 70 -5.00 2.09 10.16
CA VAL A 70 -4.93 0.62 10.06
C VAL A 70 -6.30 -0.01 10.28
N ILE A 71 -7.20 0.62 11.03
CA ILE A 71 -8.59 0.16 11.25
C ILE A 71 -9.36 0.05 9.91
N ASN A 72 -8.98 0.81 8.89
CA ASN A 72 -9.61 0.72 7.58
C ASN A 72 -9.27 -0.60 6.84
N ILE A 73 -8.13 -1.22 7.13
CA ILE A 73 -7.70 -2.47 6.48
C ILE A 73 -8.67 -3.64 6.74
N PRO A 74 -9.08 -3.96 7.99
CA PRO A 74 -10.08 -4.99 8.22
C PRO A 74 -11.44 -4.64 7.61
N ILE A 75 -11.83 -3.35 7.56
CA ILE A 75 -13.07 -2.92 6.89
C ILE A 75 -13.01 -3.27 5.41
N ILE A 76 -11.92 -2.94 4.71
CA ILE A 76 -11.73 -3.32 3.29
C ILE A 76 -11.78 -4.84 3.13
N LYS A 77 -11.05 -5.59 3.97
CA LYS A 77 -10.95 -7.05 3.87
C LYS A 77 -12.32 -7.73 4.01
N TYR A 78 -13.06 -7.40 5.07
CA TYR A 78 -14.32 -8.04 5.41
C TYR A 78 -15.54 -7.35 4.78
N SER A 79 -15.35 -6.27 4.01
CA SER A 79 -16.43 -5.55 3.33
C SER A 79 -17.36 -6.45 2.51
N VAL A 80 -16.83 -7.51 1.88
CA VAL A 80 -17.62 -8.47 1.08
C VAL A 80 -18.35 -9.51 1.90
N ASP A 81 -17.92 -9.74 3.13
CA ASP A 81 -18.57 -10.68 4.05
C ASP A 81 -19.66 -9.96 4.84
N TRP A 82 -19.44 -8.69 5.20
CA TRP A 82 -20.38 -7.86 5.97
C TRP A 82 -21.49 -7.23 5.11
N TRP A 83 -21.19 -6.88 3.85
CA TRP A 83 -22.17 -6.27 2.94
C TRP A 83 -22.31 -7.04 1.63
N SER A 84 -23.55 -7.18 1.17
CA SER A 84 -23.83 -7.67 -0.17
C SER A 84 -23.37 -6.61 -1.19
N SER A 85 -22.41 -6.98 -2.03
CA SER A 85 -21.83 -6.10 -3.05
C SER A 85 -21.65 -6.84 -4.37
N LEU A 86 -21.24 -6.13 -5.43
CA LEU A 86 -20.85 -6.74 -6.70
C LEU A 86 -19.62 -7.64 -6.56
N HIS A 87 -18.83 -7.45 -5.50
CA HIS A 87 -17.58 -8.16 -5.29
C HIS A 87 -17.85 -9.53 -4.66
N GLN A 88 -17.30 -10.56 -5.29
CA GLN A 88 -17.35 -11.91 -4.77
C GLN A 88 -16.48 -12.08 -3.50
N PRO A 89 -16.84 -13.03 -2.60
CA PRO A 89 -16.00 -13.45 -1.49
C PRO A 89 -14.67 -14.07 -1.94
N SER A 90 -13.73 -14.23 -0.98
CA SER A 90 -12.38 -14.76 -1.25
C SER A 90 -12.38 -16.17 -1.84
N THR A 91 -11.72 -16.36 -3.00
CA THR A 91 -11.57 -17.66 -3.67
C THR A 91 -10.30 -18.41 -3.25
N ILE A 92 -9.30 -17.69 -2.73
CA ILE A 92 -8.12 -18.29 -2.10
C ILE A 92 -8.51 -18.69 -0.69
N ARG A 93 -8.40 -19.99 -0.39
CA ARG A 93 -8.60 -20.59 0.93
C ARG A 93 -7.26 -21.12 1.42
N ILE A 94 -6.91 -20.81 2.67
CA ILE A 94 -5.63 -21.19 3.28
C ILE A 94 -5.71 -22.59 3.90
N THR A 95 -6.87 -22.95 4.45
CA THR A 95 -7.09 -24.18 5.22
C THR A 95 -7.75 -25.30 4.41
N GLU A 96 -8.23 -25.00 3.21
CA GLU A 96 -8.99 -25.92 2.36
C GLU A 96 -8.52 -25.78 0.90
N LYS A 97 -8.84 -26.78 0.07
CA LYS A 97 -8.56 -26.74 -1.36
C LYS A 97 -9.22 -25.51 -1.97
N SER A 98 -8.43 -24.66 -2.64
CA SER A 98 -8.97 -23.50 -3.36
C SER A 98 -9.94 -23.99 -4.45
N THR A 99 -11.03 -23.27 -4.63
CA THR A 99 -12.01 -23.52 -5.70
C THR A 99 -11.52 -23.03 -7.06
N MET A 100 -10.38 -22.35 -7.12
CA MET A 100 -9.79 -21.82 -8.34
C MET A 100 -8.92 -22.87 -9.06
N SER A 101 -9.00 -22.93 -10.39
CA SER A 101 -8.16 -23.81 -11.20
C SER A 101 -6.67 -23.46 -11.06
N THR A 102 -5.80 -24.46 -11.23
CA THR A 102 -4.34 -24.28 -11.16
C THR A 102 -3.81 -23.29 -12.19
N ASP A 103 -4.44 -23.25 -13.36
CA ASP A 103 -4.06 -22.38 -14.48
C ASP A 103 -4.30 -20.89 -14.16
N MET A 104 -5.20 -20.59 -13.22
CA MET A 104 -5.41 -19.24 -12.70
C MET A 104 -4.64 -19.00 -11.39
N LEU A 105 -4.51 -20.03 -10.56
CA LEU A 105 -3.87 -19.94 -9.24
C LEU A 105 -2.38 -19.62 -9.33
N TYR A 106 -1.62 -20.34 -10.16
CA TYR A 106 -0.16 -20.12 -10.22
C TYR A 106 0.20 -18.73 -10.74
N PRO A 107 -0.38 -18.21 -11.85
CA PRO A 107 -0.13 -16.84 -12.28
C PRO A 107 -0.49 -15.80 -11.21
N LEU A 108 -1.60 -16.00 -10.50
CA LEU A 108 -2.01 -15.11 -9.42
C LEU A 108 -0.99 -15.09 -8.27
N LEU A 109 -0.55 -16.25 -7.80
CA LEU A 109 0.42 -16.35 -6.71
C LEU A 109 1.79 -15.77 -7.10
N ILE A 110 2.25 -16.03 -8.33
CA ILE A 110 3.49 -15.45 -8.87
C ILE A 110 3.38 -13.92 -8.89
N ASN A 111 2.25 -13.36 -9.34
CA ASN A 111 2.03 -11.92 -9.32
C ASN A 111 1.98 -11.35 -7.90
N ILE A 112 1.30 -12.00 -6.96
CA ILE A 112 1.25 -11.56 -5.55
C ILE A 112 2.67 -11.49 -4.96
N VAL A 113 3.47 -12.55 -5.16
CA VAL A 113 4.86 -12.58 -4.67
C VAL A 113 5.71 -11.53 -5.38
N GLY A 114 5.62 -11.41 -6.71
CA GLY A 114 6.36 -10.44 -7.50
C GLY A 114 6.06 -8.99 -7.10
N PHE A 115 4.79 -8.62 -6.99
CA PHE A 115 4.38 -7.31 -6.51
C PHE A 115 4.80 -7.08 -5.06
N GLY A 116 4.67 -8.08 -4.19
CA GLY A 116 5.13 -8.00 -2.80
C GLY A 116 6.64 -7.75 -2.69
N MET A 117 7.44 -8.48 -3.46
CA MET A 117 8.90 -8.28 -3.54
C MET A 117 9.26 -6.90 -4.12
N MET A 118 8.57 -6.46 -5.17
CA MET A 118 8.77 -5.13 -5.76
C MET A 118 8.49 -4.01 -4.74
N ILE A 119 7.33 -4.06 -4.08
CA ILE A 119 6.95 -3.08 -3.05
C ILE A 119 7.94 -3.13 -1.88
N GLY A 120 8.35 -4.33 -1.45
CA GLY A 120 9.37 -4.52 -0.43
C GLY A 120 10.71 -3.89 -0.83
N ALA A 121 11.20 -4.17 -2.03
CA ALA A 121 12.47 -3.62 -2.53
C ALA A 121 12.44 -2.08 -2.60
N ILE A 122 11.39 -1.49 -3.17
CA ILE A 122 11.25 -0.03 -3.23
C ILE A 122 11.18 0.57 -1.82
N THR A 123 10.47 -0.08 -0.89
CA THR A 123 10.38 0.36 0.51
C THR A 123 11.75 0.33 1.19
N LEU A 124 12.51 -0.75 1.03
CA LEU A 124 13.85 -0.88 1.59
C LEU A 124 14.82 0.17 1.03
N ILE A 125 14.78 0.42 -0.28
CA ILE A 125 15.59 1.46 -0.93
C ILE A 125 15.24 2.83 -0.35
N ARG A 126 13.96 3.18 -0.28
CA ARG A 126 13.52 4.47 0.30
C ARG A 126 13.89 4.60 1.77
N TYR A 127 13.74 3.52 2.53
CA TYR A 127 14.11 3.49 3.94
C TYR A 127 15.62 3.71 4.14
N ARG A 128 16.46 3.08 3.31
CA ARG A 128 17.90 3.32 3.27
C ARG A 128 18.21 4.79 2.99
N THR A 129 17.59 5.37 1.95
CA THR A 129 17.79 6.79 1.62
C THR A 129 17.38 7.72 2.76
N GLU A 130 16.26 7.42 3.43
CA GLU A 130 15.77 8.21 4.56
C GLU A 130 16.71 8.14 5.78
N ILE A 131 17.25 6.95 6.08
CA ILE A 131 18.25 6.79 7.15
C ILE A 131 19.49 7.63 6.84
N LEU A 132 20.01 7.56 5.61
CA LEU A 132 21.19 8.33 5.21
C LEU A 132 20.93 9.83 5.29
N ALA A 133 19.77 10.30 4.80
CA ALA A 133 19.39 11.71 4.86
C ALA A 133 19.31 12.23 6.30
N ARG A 134 18.73 11.45 7.22
CA ARG A 134 18.63 11.81 8.65
C ARG A 134 19.97 11.76 9.38
N ASN A 135 20.89 10.91 8.94
CA ASN A 135 22.18 10.68 9.59
C ASN A 135 23.36 11.30 8.85
N GLY A 136 23.14 12.18 7.87
CA GLY A 136 24.21 12.73 7.02
C GLY A 136 25.40 13.34 7.77
N MET A 137 25.16 13.90 8.96
CA MET A 137 26.21 14.48 9.82
C MET A 137 26.89 13.46 10.75
N ARG A 138 26.37 12.25 10.87
CA ARG A 138 26.96 11.19 11.71
C ARG A 138 28.27 10.72 11.06
N PRO A 139 29.32 10.44 11.85
CA PRO A 139 30.62 10.02 11.33
C PRO A 139 30.53 8.86 10.33
N TRP A 140 29.77 7.80 10.67
CA TRP A 140 29.62 6.61 9.83
C TRP A 140 29.05 6.90 8.42
N VAL A 141 28.21 7.94 8.24
CA VAL A 141 27.68 8.31 6.92
C VAL A 141 28.72 9.08 6.12
N ARG A 142 29.47 9.97 6.79
CA ARG A 142 30.54 10.75 6.16
C ARG A 142 31.67 9.82 5.69
N ASP A 143 32.04 8.84 6.52
CA ASP A 143 33.03 7.82 6.19
C ASP A 143 32.58 6.95 5.01
N LEU A 144 31.28 6.63 4.93
CA LEU A 144 30.72 5.89 3.80
C LEU A 144 30.80 6.71 2.50
N ALA A 145 30.49 8.00 2.56
CA ALA A 145 30.53 8.90 1.39
C ALA A 145 31.96 9.11 0.86
N THR A 146 32.94 9.33 1.75
CA THR A 146 34.34 9.49 1.34
C THR A 146 34.94 8.21 0.77
N ALA A 147 34.56 7.05 1.31
CA ALA A 147 34.97 5.75 0.77
C ALA A 147 34.37 5.46 -0.62
N GLU A 148 33.21 6.05 -0.95
CA GLU A 148 32.58 5.92 -2.26
C GLU A 148 33.19 6.89 -3.29
N GLU A 149 33.59 8.10 -2.89
CA GLU A 149 34.34 9.04 -3.75
C GLU A 149 35.75 8.53 -4.14
N ALA A 150 36.34 7.67 -3.31
CA ALA A 150 37.67 7.11 -3.55
C ALA A 150 37.69 5.90 -4.52
N LYS A 151 36.52 5.40 -4.94
CA LYS A 151 36.38 4.29 -5.90
C LYS A 151 36.19 4.79 -7.33
#